data_AF-A0A352DZX7-F1
#
_entry.id   AF-A0A352DZX7-F1
#
_cell.length_a   1.000
_cell.length_b   1.000
_cell.length_c   1.000
_cell.angle_alpha   90.00
_cell.angle_beta   90.00
_cell.angle_gamma   90.00
#
_symmetry.space_group_name_H-M   'P 1'
#
loop_
_entity.id
_entity.type
_entity.pdbx_description
1 polymer ?
#
loop_
_entity_poly.entity_id
_entity_poly.type
_entity_poly.pdbx_seq_one_letter_code
_entity_poly.pdbx_strand_id
1 'polypeptide(L)'
;HPEIASLAPPAIDVEAVRRMAEDEIESRLERVDGVSSADLVGGREDELQVIIDPQLLAARNLTIEDLRLALAGQNQDTSGGDLWEGKRRYVVRTLGQFRSPEQVEGVIIARREGNPVYVRDVARVHLGSKKPDGIVRRFGANNIAIRVTRESGANVLDVMRRLREVAARIDRQLAPRGLALSLVYDETTYIDSAIGLVNDNILVGGLLTLGTLLIFLRNIRSTLIVALSIPVSVMGTFLALAACDRTLNVISLAGIAFAVGMLIDNSVVVLENIFVHWTAGRSPREAAVTGTREVWGAILASTLTNVAVFLPVLFVEGEVGQLFGDIALAIAAAVGLSILVSGLVVPTAAALLLQSRHARAAATVVTGENVAGDTVPRGDILTRFGAAFMRVVIGIDRFLLAGVWRQVAASTLMVGLAALATWILMPKVEYLPEGNRNLVFGILLPPPGYNLDELLRMGDLVEERLIRYWDVDPGTPEAASLDAPILADCFFVARGRSVFIG
;
A
#
# COMPACT_ATOMS: atom_id res chain seq x y z
N HIS A 1 0.84 14.75 25.55
CA HIS A 1 1.50 13.44 25.35
C HIS A 1 2.98 13.50 25.73
N PRO A 2 3.52 12.56 26.54
CA PRO A 2 4.96 12.44 26.81
C PRO A 2 5.79 12.19 25.54
N GLU A 3 5.22 11.47 24.58
CA GLU A 3 5.82 11.20 23.27
C GLU A 3 5.79 12.47 22.37
N ILE A 4 4.72 13.27 22.41
CA ILE A 4 4.61 14.54 21.68
C ILE A 4 5.52 15.62 22.31
N ALA A 5 5.72 15.64 23.63
CA ALA A 5 6.67 16.55 24.28
C ALA A 5 8.12 16.30 23.84
N SER A 6 8.47 15.06 23.48
CA SER A 6 9.76 14.73 22.86
C SER A 6 9.85 15.06 21.37
N LEU A 7 8.71 15.26 20.71
CA LEU A 7 8.57 15.60 19.29
C LEU A 7 8.36 17.10 19.05
N ALA A 8 7.97 17.86 20.07
CA ALA A 8 7.90 19.32 20.02
C ALA A 8 9.33 19.85 19.90
N PRO A 9 9.73 20.42 18.75
CA PRO A 9 11.09 20.87 18.57
C PRO A 9 11.37 22.02 19.56
N PRO A 10 12.58 22.12 20.13
CA PRO A 10 13.02 23.39 20.71
C PRO A 10 12.86 24.49 19.65
N ALA A 11 12.75 25.76 20.05
CA ALA A 11 12.68 26.88 19.10
C ALA A 11 13.97 26.94 18.27
N ILE A 12 13.99 26.16 17.19
CA ILE A 12 15.12 25.97 16.30
C ILE A 12 14.96 26.96 15.17
N ASP A 13 16.06 27.63 14.84
CA ASP A 13 16.14 28.40 13.61
C ASP A 13 16.12 27.43 12.41
N VAL A 14 14.94 27.30 11.81
CA VAL A 14 14.71 26.43 10.64
C VAL A 14 15.59 26.86 9.46
N GLU A 15 15.96 28.14 9.37
CA GLU A 15 16.87 28.63 8.34
C GLU A 15 18.27 28.04 8.55
N ALA A 16 18.77 28.04 9.79
CA ALA A 16 20.09 27.48 10.14
C ALA A 16 20.19 25.95 9.91
N VAL A 17 19.06 25.24 9.95
CA VAL A 17 19.01 23.77 9.79
C VAL A 17 18.77 23.34 8.35
N ARG A 18 18.19 24.20 7.49
CA ARG A 18 17.86 23.84 6.09
C ARG A 18 19.07 23.37 5.30
N ARG A 19 20.18 24.12 5.34
CA ARG A 19 21.40 23.76 4.61
C ARG A 19 21.94 22.40 5.05
N MET A 20 21.94 22.13 6.36
CA MET A 20 22.36 20.82 6.89
C MET A 20 21.39 19.71 6.46
N ALA A 21 20.09 19.98 6.43
CA ALA A 21 19.11 19.01 5.99
C ALA A 21 19.26 18.68 4.49
N GLU A 22 19.55 19.66 3.64
CA GLU A 22 19.84 19.48 2.21
C GLU A 22 21.15 18.69 1.98
N ASP A 23 22.24 19.15 2.60
CA ASP A 23 23.58 18.58 2.40
C ASP A 23 23.74 17.19 3.05
N GLU A 24 23.21 16.99 4.26
CA GLU A 24 23.41 15.77 5.03
C GLU A 24 22.24 14.78 4.93
N ILE A 25 20.98 15.24 4.97
CA ILE A 25 19.80 14.36 5.11
C ILE A 25 19.25 13.98 3.73
N GLU A 26 18.86 14.95 2.92
CA GLU A 26 18.33 14.78 1.56
C GLU A 26 19.28 13.92 0.72
N SER A 27 20.54 14.34 0.63
CA SER A 27 21.61 13.61 -0.09
C SER A 27 21.80 12.15 0.37
N ARG A 28 21.41 11.79 1.60
CA ARG A 28 21.48 10.40 2.10
C ARG A 28 20.23 9.60 1.77
N LEU A 29 19.07 10.25 1.80
CA LEU A 29 17.80 9.63 1.45
C LEU A 29 17.71 9.35 -0.05
N GLU A 30 18.20 10.26 -0.89
CA GLU A 30 18.27 10.05 -2.35
C GLU A 30 19.18 8.88 -2.76
N ARG A 31 20.22 8.59 -1.96
CA ARG A 31 21.13 7.47 -2.22
C ARG A 31 20.54 6.10 -1.87
N VAL A 32 19.33 6.06 -1.31
CA VAL A 32 18.65 4.79 -1.03
C VAL A 32 18.17 4.19 -2.35
N ASP A 33 18.68 3.00 -2.67
CA ASP A 33 18.30 2.29 -3.90
C ASP A 33 16.78 2.03 -3.95
N GLY A 34 16.15 2.48 -5.05
CA GLY A 34 14.70 2.55 -5.27
C GLY A 34 14.05 3.91 -4.94
N VAL A 35 14.81 4.92 -4.49
CA VAL A 35 14.34 6.31 -4.32
C VAL A 35 14.68 7.13 -5.56
N SER A 36 13.68 7.84 -6.10
CA SER A 36 13.82 8.71 -7.27
C SER A 36 14.24 10.13 -6.90
N SER A 37 13.70 10.68 -5.81
CA SER A 37 14.04 12.03 -5.32
C SER A 37 13.68 12.17 -3.84
N ALA A 38 14.33 13.10 -3.15
CA ALA A 38 13.97 13.49 -1.78
C ALA A 38 13.82 15.02 -1.69
N ASP A 39 12.64 15.55 -2.04
CA ASP A 39 12.44 16.99 -2.11
C ASP A 39 12.31 17.60 -0.71
N LEU A 40 13.16 18.56 -0.38
CA LEU A 40 13.06 19.34 0.85
C LEU A 40 12.04 20.48 0.73
N VAL A 41 11.21 20.66 1.76
CA VAL A 41 10.24 21.77 1.86
C VAL A 41 10.32 22.39 3.26
N GLY A 42 10.35 23.73 3.32
CA GLY A 42 10.50 24.48 4.56
C GLY A 42 11.90 25.08 4.74
N GLY A 43 12.03 26.04 5.66
CA GLY A 43 13.24 26.86 5.81
C GLY A 43 13.47 27.80 4.61
N ARG A 44 14.64 28.45 4.54
CA ARG A 44 15.01 29.34 3.43
C ARG A 44 16.42 29.03 2.95
N GLU A 45 16.60 28.99 1.63
CA GLU A 45 17.93 28.84 1.02
C GLU A 45 18.77 30.08 1.33
N ASP A 46 20.05 29.87 1.60
CA ASP A 46 20.98 30.99 1.71
C ASP A 46 21.26 31.58 0.33
N GLU A 47 21.23 32.91 0.23
CA GLU A 47 21.57 33.62 -0.99
C GLU A 47 22.42 34.86 -0.70
N LEU A 48 23.37 35.16 -1.59
CA LEU A 48 24.11 36.41 -1.52
C LEU A 48 23.32 37.49 -2.26
N GLN A 49 22.74 38.43 -1.51
CA GLN A 49 21.88 39.48 -2.06
C GLN A 49 22.70 40.71 -2.43
N VAL A 50 22.52 41.18 -3.67
CA VAL A 50 23.04 42.48 -4.14
C VAL A 50 21.85 43.41 -4.31
N ILE A 51 21.59 44.25 -3.30
CA ILE A 51 20.48 45.19 -3.28
C ILE A 51 20.91 46.49 -3.93
N ILE A 52 20.48 46.68 -5.16
CA ILE A 52 20.82 47.82 -6.02
C ILE A 52 20.06 49.08 -5.59
N ASP A 53 20.73 50.23 -5.59
CA ASP A 53 20.09 51.54 -5.54
C ASP A 53 19.98 52.11 -6.98
N PRO A 54 18.76 52.18 -7.55
CA PRO A 54 18.58 52.67 -8.92
C PRO A 54 19.02 54.13 -9.11
N GLN A 55 18.95 54.96 -8.07
CA GLN A 55 19.33 56.37 -8.15
C GLN A 55 20.85 56.51 -8.21
N LEU A 56 21.59 55.72 -7.42
CA LEU A 56 23.05 55.73 -7.43
C LEU A 56 23.65 55.16 -8.73
N LEU A 57 22.97 54.18 -9.34
CA LEU A 57 23.31 53.69 -10.68
C LEU A 57 23.08 54.77 -11.74
N ALA A 58 21.90 55.38 -11.76
CA ALA A 58 21.55 56.41 -12.72
C ALA A 58 22.48 57.64 -12.61
N ALA A 59 22.82 58.06 -11.39
CA ALA A 59 23.77 59.16 -11.15
C ALA A 59 25.16 58.91 -11.74
N ARG A 60 25.53 57.64 -11.98
CA ARG A 60 26.82 57.23 -12.56
C ARG A 60 26.70 56.79 -14.03
N ASN A 61 25.53 57.00 -14.65
CA ASN A 61 25.20 56.53 -16.00
C ASN A 61 25.48 55.02 -16.16
N LEU A 62 25.12 54.23 -15.15
CA LEU A 62 25.23 52.78 -15.18
C LEU A 62 23.84 52.15 -15.21
N THR A 63 23.73 51.04 -15.93
CA THR A 63 22.52 50.23 -16.00
C THR A 63 22.63 49.01 -15.08
N ILE A 64 21.49 48.38 -14.79
CA ILE A 64 21.46 47.10 -14.07
C ILE A 64 22.23 46.02 -14.86
N GLU A 65 22.21 46.10 -16.19
CA GLU A 65 22.92 45.17 -17.06
C GLU A 65 24.45 45.30 -16.93
N ASP A 66 24.98 46.52 -16.81
CA ASP A 66 26.41 46.75 -16.58
C ASP A 66 26.88 46.07 -15.28
N LEU A 67 26.09 46.20 -14.21
CA LEU A 67 26.36 45.53 -12.94
C LEU A 67 26.29 44.01 -13.09
N ARG A 68 25.26 43.49 -13.77
CA ARG A 68 25.08 42.04 -13.98
C ARG A 68 26.25 41.44 -14.76
N LEU A 69 26.70 42.10 -15.82
CA LEU A 69 27.84 41.68 -16.62
C LEU A 69 29.14 41.72 -15.83
N ALA A 70 29.36 42.76 -15.02
CA ALA A 70 30.54 42.87 -14.17
C ALA A 70 30.61 41.74 -13.13
N LEU A 71 29.49 41.43 -12.47
CA LEU A 71 29.39 40.34 -11.50
C LEU A 71 29.60 38.97 -12.17
N ALA A 72 28.91 38.71 -13.29
CA ALA A 72 29.00 37.44 -14.00
C ALA A 72 30.41 37.20 -14.58
N GLY A 73 31.06 38.24 -15.10
CA GLY A 73 32.41 38.13 -15.66
C GLY A 73 33.51 37.89 -14.62
N GLN A 74 33.28 38.30 -13.36
CA GLN A 74 34.25 38.12 -12.27
C GLN A 74 33.96 36.88 -11.42
N ASN A 75 32.73 36.36 -11.37
CA ASN A 75 32.35 35.20 -10.56
C ASN A 75 32.64 33.84 -11.24
N GLN A 76 33.84 33.65 -11.78
CA GLN A 76 34.21 32.40 -12.44
C GLN A 76 35.67 32.00 -12.20
N ASP A 77 35.88 30.72 -11.88
CA ASP A 77 37.21 30.14 -11.85
C ASP A 77 37.69 29.91 -13.30
N THR A 78 38.91 30.36 -13.61
CA THR A 78 39.48 30.20 -14.96
C THR A 78 40.71 29.30 -14.92
N SER A 79 40.82 28.37 -15.87
CA SER A 79 42.03 27.57 -16.04
C SER A 79 43.12 28.41 -16.68
N GLY A 80 44.29 28.47 -16.04
CA GLY A 80 45.51 29.05 -16.60
C GLY A 80 46.31 28.05 -17.46
N GLY A 81 45.82 26.82 -17.61
CA GLY A 81 46.48 25.75 -18.35
C GLY A 81 47.53 24.99 -17.53
N ASP A 82 48.33 24.20 -18.25
CA ASP A 82 49.38 23.38 -17.67
C ASP A 82 50.76 23.95 -17.98
N LEU A 83 51.57 24.11 -16.94
CA LEU A 83 52.98 24.44 -17.05
C LEU A 83 53.81 23.19 -16.79
N TRP A 84 54.64 22.81 -17.76
CA TRP A 84 55.52 21.66 -17.65
C TRP A 84 56.92 22.15 -17.29
N GLU A 85 57.46 21.71 -16.16
CA GLU A 85 58.82 22.05 -15.72
C GLU A 85 59.57 20.80 -15.29
N GLY A 86 60.59 20.42 -16.07
CA GLY A 86 61.37 19.20 -15.88
C GLY A 86 60.50 17.94 -15.92
N LYS A 87 60.41 17.23 -14.79
CA LYS A 87 59.58 16.02 -14.62
C LYS A 87 58.20 16.30 -13.99
N ARG A 88 57.84 17.57 -13.73
CA ARG A 88 56.62 17.95 -13.02
C ARG A 88 55.67 18.72 -13.94
N ARG A 89 54.38 18.46 -13.77
CA ARG A 89 53.28 19.21 -14.38
C ARG A 89 52.60 20.05 -13.30
N TYR A 90 52.59 21.35 -13.49
CA TYR A 90 51.92 22.31 -12.62
C TYR A 90 50.62 22.76 -13.30
N VAL A 91 49.49 22.53 -12.65
CA VAL A 91 48.19 23.02 -13.11
C VAL A 91 47.98 24.40 -12.52
N VAL A 92 47.83 25.42 -13.37
CA VAL A 92 47.57 26.80 -12.94
C VAL A 92 46.07 27.06 -13.03
N ARG A 93 45.47 27.50 -11.92
CA ARG A 93 44.05 27.89 -11.87
C ARG A 93 43.90 29.20 -11.12
N THR A 94 43.06 30.10 -11.63
CA THR A 94 42.64 31.29 -10.89
C THR A 94 41.36 31.00 -10.11
N LEU A 95 41.29 31.53 -8.89
CA LEU A 95 40.10 31.46 -8.04
C LEU A 95 39.37 32.80 -8.19
N GLY A 96 38.32 32.81 -9.01
CA GLY A 96 37.52 34.02 -9.29
C GLY A 96 36.15 33.99 -8.61
N GLN A 97 35.67 32.82 -8.21
CA GLN A 97 34.37 32.71 -7.54
C GLN A 97 34.33 33.48 -6.21
N PHE A 98 33.23 34.19 -5.99
CA PHE A 98 33.00 34.94 -4.76
C PHE A 98 32.72 34.00 -3.59
N ARG A 99 33.38 34.25 -2.46
CA ARG A 99 33.23 33.49 -1.20
C ARG A 99 32.71 34.33 -0.06
N SER A 100 32.68 35.65 -0.22
CA SER A 100 32.22 36.56 0.81
C SER A 100 31.58 37.83 0.22
N PRO A 101 30.68 38.50 0.96
CA PRO A 101 30.06 39.75 0.53
C PRO A 101 31.09 40.83 0.16
N GLU A 102 32.20 40.91 0.90
CA GLU A 102 33.24 41.93 0.72
C GLU A 102 33.95 41.79 -0.64
N GLN A 103 34.08 40.56 -1.15
CA GLN A 103 34.64 40.32 -2.48
C GLN A 103 33.74 40.88 -3.58
N VAL A 104 32.43 40.74 -3.41
CA VAL A 104 31.43 41.28 -4.34
C VAL A 104 31.38 42.80 -4.27
N GLU A 105 31.47 43.38 -3.08
CA GLU A 105 31.53 44.83 -2.88
C GLU A 105 32.73 45.49 -3.59
N GLY A 106 33.85 44.76 -3.65
CA GLY A 106 35.09 45.18 -4.32
C GLY A 106 35.08 45.03 -5.85
N VAL A 107 34.03 44.48 -6.45
CA VAL A 107 33.93 44.31 -7.90
C VAL A 107 33.83 45.68 -8.58
N ILE A 108 34.65 45.89 -9.60
CA ILE A 108 34.60 47.10 -10.43
C ILE A 108 33.54 46.89 -11.52
N ILE A 109 32.54 47.76 -11.57
CA ILE A 109 31.48 47.74 -12.59
C ILE A 109 31.96 48.42 -13.87
N ALA A 110 32.51 49.63 -13.73
CA ALA A 110 33.00 50.43 -14.83
C ALA A 110 34.11 51.37 -14.37
N ARG A 111 34.89 51.88 -15.32
CA ARG A 111 35.83 52.98 -15.07
C ARG A 111 35.34 54.22 -15.81
N ARG A 112 35.13 55.32 -15.07
CA ARG A 112 34.68 56.62 -15.61
C ARG A 112 35.75 57.65 -15.30
N GLU A 113 36.29 58.32 -16.33
CA GLU A 113 37.31 59.37 -16.17
C GLU A 113 38.54 58.92 -15.35
N GLY A 114 38.91 57.64 -15.45
CA GLY A 114 40.03 57.04 -14.70
C GLY A 114 39.67 56.54 -13.30
N ASN A 115 38.50 56.89 -12.75
CA ASN A 115 38.04 56.43 -11.45
C ASN A 115 37.21 55.14 -11.57
N PRO A 116 37.55 54.06 -10.83
CA PRO A 116 36.72 52.86 -10.78
C PRO A 116 35.45 53.10 -9.97
N VAL A 117 34.32 52.63 -10.50
CA VAL A 117 33.05 52.55 -9.77
C VAL A 117 32.88 51.12 -9.28
N TYR A 118 32.76 50.94 -7.98
CA TYR A 118 32.61 49.65 -7.32
C TYR A 118 31.14 49.28 -7.09
N VAL A 119 30.86 48.01 -6.83
CA VAL A 119 29.52 47.55 -6.41
C VAL A 119 29.05 48.25 -5.15
N ARG A 120 29.92 48.42 -4.14
CA ARG A 120 29.60 49.16 -2.90
C ARG A 120 29.16 50.62 -3.12
N ASP A 121 29.51 51.21 -4.26
CA ASP A 121 29.17 52.61 -4.55
C ASP A 121 27.72 52.78 -5.03
N VAL A 122 27.06 51.67 -5.43
CA VAL A 122 25.73 51.64 -6.08
C VAL A 122 24.80 50.54 -5.57
N ALA A 123 25.29 49.63 -4.73
CA ALA A 123 24.52 48.53 -4.17
C ALA A 123 25.03 48.15 -2.77
N ARG A 124 24.14 47.56 -1.96
CA ARG A 124 24.50 46.93 -0.68
C ARG A 124 24.55 45.41 -0.88
N VAL A 125 25.63 44.78 -0.43
CA VAL A 125 25.80 43.33 -0.52
C VAL A 125 25.74 42.75 0.88
N HIS A 126 24.92 41.73 1.09
CA HIS A 126 24.95 40.96 2.31
C HIS A 126 24.51 39.52 2.05
N LEU A 127 24.91 38.63 2.95
CA LEU A 127 24.31 37.30 3.00
C LEU A 127 22.88 37.44 3.53
N GLY A 128 21.94 36.83 2.85
CA GLY A 128 20.54 36.78 3.26
C GLY A 128 19.95 35.41 2.93
N SER A 129 18.65 35.30 3.11
CA SER A 129 17.92 34.08 2.78
C SER A 129 16.92 34.39 1.67
N LYS A 130 16.81 33.49 0.70
CA LYS A 130 15.85 33.55 -0.40
C LYS A 130 14.43 33.70 0.13
N LYS A 131 13.55 34.25 -0.69
CA LYS A 131 12.13 34.29 -0.33
C LYS A 131 11.63 32.86 -0.10
N PRO A 132 10.89 32.60 1.00
CA PRO A 132 10.38 31.27 1.30
C PRO A 132 9.49 30.81 0.14
N ASP A 133 9.74 29.61 -0.34
CA ASP A 133 8.98 28.95 -1.41
C ASP A 133 7.88 28.03 -0.84
N GLY A 134 7.98 27.69 0.44
CA GLY A 134 6.93 27.09 1.24
C GLY A 134 7.27 27.11 2.74
N ILE A 135 6.25 26.98 3.57
CA ILE A 135 6.36 26.88 5.03
C ILE A 135 5.74 25.56 5.47
N VAL A 136 6.43 24.85 6.34
CA VAL A 136 5.95 23.60 6.95
C VAL A 136 5.80 23.83 8.44
N ARG A 137 4.64 23.44 8.97
CA ARG A 137 4.35 23.48 10.41
C ARG A 137 3.83 22.13 10.85
N ARG A 138 4.21 21.72 12.06
CA ARG A 138 3.77 20.49 12.71
C ARG A 138 3.67 20.78 14.20
N PHE A 139 2.52 20.44 14.80
CA PHE A 139 2.20 20.71 16.21
C PHE A 139 2.52 22.15 16.67
N GLY A 140 2.19 23.16 15.88
CA GLY A 140 2.41 24.56 16.26
C GLY A 140 3.83 25.08 16.02
N ALA A 141 4.75 24.24 15.55
CA ALA A 141 6.14 24.60 15.36
C ALA A 141 6.56 24.53 13.88
N ASN A 142 7.45 25.44 13.49
CA ASN A 142 8.05 25.43 12.16
C ASN A 142 8.96 24.20 12.02
N ASN A 143 8.86 23.51 10.89
CA ASN A 143 9.58 22.28 10.61
C ASN A 143 10.13 22.26 9.18
N ILE A 144 10.92 21.24 8.89
CA ILE A 144 11.35 20.90 7.53
C ILE A 144 10.74 19.55 7.19
N ALA A 145 10.05 19.46 6.06
CA ALA A 145 9.58 18.21 5.51
C ALA A 145 10.51 17.75 4.39
N ILE A 146 10.75 16.45 4.32
CA ILE A 146 11.46 15.83 3.20
C ILE A 146 10.51 14.81 2.57
N ARG A 147 10.11 15.08 1.33
CA ARG A 147 9.22 14.20 0.58
C ARG A 147 10.05 13.26 -0.28
N VAL A 148 10.02 11.98 0.09
CA VAL A 148 10.72 10.94 -0.65
C VAL A 148 9.78 10.35 -1.70
N THR A 149 10.19 10.43 -2.96
CA THR A 149 9.47 9.83 -4.10
C THR A 149 10.17 8.55 -4.51
N ARG A 150 9.43 7.45 -4.59
CA ARG A 150 9.95 6.14 -5.01
C ARG A 150 10.09 6.07 -6.54
N GLU A 151 11.10 5.34 -7.02
CA GLU A 151 11.25 5.00 -8.44
C GLU A 151 10.11 4.09 -8.93
N SER A 152 9.72 4.25 -10.20
CA SER A 152 8.75 3.38 -10.83
C SER A 152 9.25 1.93 -10.87
N GLY A 153 8.41 0.97 -10.47
CA GLY A 153 8.76 -0.45 -10.43
C GLY A 153 9.56 -0.91 -9.21
N ALA A 154 10.06 0.00 -8.36
CA ALA A 154 10.76 -0.39 -7.13
C ALA A 154 9.82 -1.07 -6.11
N ASN A 155 10.35 -2.01 -5.32
CA ASN A 155 9.58 -2.69 -4.28
C ASN A 155 9.37 -1.76 -3.06
N VAL A 156 8.11 -1.51 -2.69
CA VAL A 156 7.75 -0.59 -1.59
C VAL A 156 8.32 -1.07 -0.25
N LEU A 157 8.20 -2.35 0.08
CA LEU A 157 8.65 -2.91 1.37
C LEU A 157 10.17 -2.80 1.52
N ASP A 158 10.93 -3.08 0.45
CA ASP A 158 12.38 -2.96 0.47
C ASP A 158 12.85 -1.50 0.59
N VAL A 159 12.24 -0.59 -0.18
CA VAL A 159 12.56 0.84 -0.12
C VAL A 159 12.26 1.39 1.27
N MET A 160 11.08 1.10 1.82
CA MET A 160 10.70 1.55 3.15
C MET A 160 11.58 0.97 4.25
N ARG A 161 11.95 -0.31 4.17
CA ARG A 161 12.90 -0.92 5.11
C ARG A 161 14.25 -0.19 5.10
N ARG A 162 14.81 0.05 3.91
CA ARG A 162 16.09 0.77 3.76
C ARG A 162 15.99 2.23 4.21
N LEU A 163 14.89 2.91 3.90
CA LEU A 163 14.61 4.27 4.37
C LEU A 163 14.56 4.33 5.89
N ARG A 164 13.86 3.40 6.57
CA ARG A 164 13.84 3.34 8.04
C ARG A 164 15.23 3.10 8.63
N GLU A 165 16.02 2.21 8.04
CA GLU A 165 17.40 1.96 8.46
C GLU A 165 18.30 3.20 8.32
N VAL A 166 18.12 3.99 7.24
CA VAL A 166 18.87 5.23 7.02
C VAL A 166 18.36 6.35 7.93
N ALA A 167 17.04 6.53 8.04
CA ALA A 167 16.41 7.52 8.90
C ALA A 167 16.80 7.30 10.37
N ALA A 168 16.74 6.07 10.89
CA ALA A 168 17.15 5.75 12.27
C ALA A 168 18.67 5.96 12.52
N ARG A 169 19.50 5.91 11.47
CA ARG A 169 20.92 6.27 11.57
C ARG A 169 21.10 7.79 11.60
N ILE A 170 20.34 8.53 10.80
CA ILE A 170 20.34 10.00 10.77
C ILE A 170 19.83 10.54 12.11
N ASP A 171 18.69 10.04 12.59
CA ASP A 171 18.05 10.47 13.82
C ASP A 171 18.99 10.35 15.04
N ARG A 172 19.71 9.24 15.16
CA ARG A 172 20.74 9.06 16.21
C ARG A 172 21.88 10.09 16.15
N GLN A 173 22.20 10.61 14.97
CA GLN A 173 23.22 11.65 14.78
C GLN A 173 22.66 13.06 15.04
N LEU A 174 21.36 13.23 14.86
CA LEU A 174 20.63 14.47 15.11
C LEU A 174 20.29 14.67 16.60
N ALA A 175 20.04 13.59 17.35
CA ALA A 175 19.64 13.64 18.75
C ALA A 175 20.61 14.47 19.66
N PRO A 176 21.95 14.39 19.54
CA PRO A 176 22.87 15.24 20.31
C PRO A 176 22.75 16.73 20.01
N ARG A 177 22.16 17.10 18.86
CA ARG A 177 21.91 18.48 18.44
C ARG A 177 20.51 18.96 18.85
N GLY A 178 19.73 18.14 19.56
CA GLY A 178 18.34 18.45 19.91
C GLY A 178 17.37 18.40 18.72
N LEU A 179 17.75 17.70 17.65
CA LEU A 179 16.98 17.52 16.43
C LEU A 179 16.45 16.09 16.36
N ALA A 180 15.25 15.91 15.83
CA ALA A 180 14.61 14.61 15.63
C ALA A 180 14.10 14.46 14.20
N LEU A 181 14.25 13.27 13.63
CA LEU A 181 13.72 12.91 12.31
C LEU A 181 12.58 11.90 12.48
N SER A 182 11.35 12.34 12.24
CA SER A 182 10.15 11.50 12.36
C SER A 182 9.58 11.13 10.99
N LEU A 183 9.20 9.86 10.84
CA LEU A 183 8.45 9.38 9.68
C LEU A 183 6.95 9.64 9.91
N VAL A 184 6.37 10.54 9.10
CA VAL A 184 4.96 10.95 9.21
C VAL A 184 4.03 10.05 8.37
N TYR A 185 4.52 9.56 7.24
CA TYR A 185 3.75 8.72 6.31
C TYR A 185 4.48 7.40 6.02
N ASP A 186 3.76 6.30 6.18
CA ASP A 186 4.29 4.95 5.95
C ASP A 186 3.31 4.08 5.15
N GLU A 187 3.66 3.82 3.89
CA GLU A 187 2.85 3.01 2.98
C GLU A 187 2.83 1.52 3.38
N THR A 188 3.83 1.00 4.12
CA THR A 188 3.84 -0.43 4.46
C THR A 188 2.73 -0.80 5.43
N THR A 189 2.28 0.12 6.29
CA THR A 189 1.17 -0.14 7.23
C THR A 189 -0.07 -0.69 6.51
N TYR A 190 -0.37 -0.14 5.33
CA TYR A 190 -1.51 -0.58 4.53
C TYR A 190 -1.25 -1.93 3.86
N ILE A 191 -0.03 -2.16 3.36
CA ILE A 191 0.38 -3.44 2.77
C ILE A 191 0.36 -4.55 3.82
N ASP A 192 0.93 -4.31 5.00
CA ASP A 192 0.99 -5.25 6.13
C ASP A 192 -0.42 -5.61 6.62
N SER A 193 -1.32 -4.63 6.68
CA SER A 193 -2.73 -4.86 7.00
C SER A 193 -3.44 -5.72 5.94
N ALA A 194 -3.16 -5.49 4.65
CA ALA A 194 -3.71 -6.32 3.57
C ALA A 194 -3.17 -7.76 3.60
N ILE A 195 -1.87 -7.94 3.88
CA ILE A 195 -1.28 -9.27 4.09
C ILE A 195 -1.92 -9.95 5.31
N GLY A 196 -2.11 -9.22 6.40
CA GLY A 196 -2.83 -9.67 7.59
C GLY A 196 -4.23 -10.18 7.24
N LEU A 197 -4.99 -9.40 6.47
CA LEU A 197 -6.34 -9.79 6.03
C LEU A 197 -6.34 -11.09 5.21
N VAL A 198 -5.38 -11.26 4.29
CA VAL A 198 -5.26 -12.51 3.52
C VAL A 198 -4.91 -13.69 4.42
N ASN A 199 -3.95 -13.52 5.34
CA ASN A 199 -3.57 -14.55 6.30
C ASN A 199 -4.75 -14.93 7.20
N ASP A 200 -5.48 -13.95 7.72
CA ASP A 200 -6.66 -14.16 8.54
C ASP A 200 -7.75 -14.90 7.76
N ASN A 201 -8.00 -14.54 6.50
CA ASN A 201 -8.95 -15.25 5.65
C ASN A 201 -8.53 -16.70 5.35
N ILE A 202 -7.24 -16.96 5.10
CA ILE A 202 -6.72 -18.32 4.92
C ILE A 202 -6.86 -19.13 6.21
N LEU A 203 -6.56 -18.53 7.37
CA LEU A 203 -6.65 -19.20 8.67
C LEU A 203 -8.10 -19.47 9.07
N VAL A 204 -8.95 -18.45 9.09
CA VAL A 204 -10.36 -18.55 9.49
C VAL A 204 -11.13 -19.38 8.46
N GLY A 205 -11.03 -19.05 7.18
CA GLY A 205 -11.69 -19.80 6.10
C GLY A 205 -11.20 -21.25 6.04
N GLY A 206 -9.89 -21.47 6.16
CA GLY A 206 -9.30 -22.80 6.23
C GLY A 206 -9.81 -23.59 7.44
N LEU A 207 -9.77 -23.02 8.65
CA LEU A 207 -10.24 -23.68 9.87
C LEU A 207 -11.74 -24.00 9.82
N LEU A 208 -12.57 -23.08 9.30
CA LEU A 208 -14.00 -23.32 9.13
C LEU A 208 -14.26 -24.45 8.13
N THR A 209 -13.56 -24.45 7.00
CA THR A 209 -13.67 -25.52 5.98
C THR A 209 -13.19 -26.86 6.53
N LEU A 210 -12.04 -26.91 7.21
CA LEU A 210 -11.50 -28.12 7.82
C LEU A 210 -12.41 -28.64 8.94
N GLY A 211 -12.95 -27.74 9.77
CA GLY A 211 -13.93 -28.07 10.80
C GLY A 211 -15.21 -28.65 10.20
N THR A 212 -15.72 -28.05 9.13
CA THR A 212 -16.90 -28.53 8.40
C THR A 212 -16.65 -29.92 7.80
N LEU A 213 -15.54 -30.11 7.09
CA LEU A 213 -15.10 -31.41 6.57
C LEU A 213 -14.96 -32.46 7.66
N LEU A 214 -14.36 -32.11 8.80
CA LEU A 214 -14.18 -33.03 9.92
C LEU A 214 -15.53 -33.46 10.53
N ILE A 215 -16.49 -32.53 10.63
CA ILE A 215 -17.84 -32.80 11.12
C ILE A 215 -18.59 -33.77 10.18
N PHE A 216 -18.51 -33.55 8.86
CA PHE A 216 -19.22 -34.36 7.87
C PHE A 216 -18.53 -35.71 7.59
N LEU A 217 -17.22 -35.70 7.34
CA LEU A 217 -16.47 -36.91 6.96
C LEU A 217 -15.99 -37.73 8.16
N ARG A 218 -15.88 -37.12 9.35
CA ARG A 218 -15.41 -37.75 10.60
C ARG A 218 -14.06 -38.47 10.46
N ASN A 219 -13.24 -38.03 9.51
CA ASN A 219 -11.97 -38.62 9.18
C ASN A 219 -10.91 -37.53 9.06
N ILE A 220 -10.01 -37.48 10.05
CA ILE A 220 -8.92 -36.51 10.13
C ILE A 220 -7.99 -36.60 8.92
N ARG A 221 -7.78 -37.79 8.34
CA ARG A 221 -6.89 -37.95 7.18
C ARG A 221 -7.47 -37.31 5.93
N SER A 222 -8.78 -37.45 5.72
CA SER A 222 -9.49 -36.73 4.65
C SER A 222 -9.35 -35.22 4.84
N THR A 223 -9.58 -34.72 6.05
CA THR A 223 -9.40 -33.31 6.37
C THR A 223 -7.95 -32.83 6.12
N LEU A 224 -6.93 -33.61 6.48
CA LEU A 224 -5.53 -33.29 6.21
C LEU A 224 -5.18 -33.24 4.72
N ILE A 225 -5.82 -34.06 3.88
CA ILE A 225 -5.62 -34.02 2.43
C ILE A 225 -6.08 -32.68 1.85
N VAL A 226 -7.23 -32.16 2.29
CA VAL A 226 -7.68 -30.82 1.89
C VAL A 226 -6.80 -29.73 2.50
N ALA A 227 -6.37 -29.89 3.75
CA ALA A 227 -5.45 -28.93 4.37
C ALA A 227 -4.14 -28.77 3.56
N LEU A 228 -3.64 -29.88 2.97
CA LEU A 228 -2.45 -29.86 2.12
C LEU A 228 -2.71 -29.17 0.76
N SER A 229 -3.94 -29.22 0.24
CA SER A 229 -4.24 -28.60 -1.05
C SER A 229 -4.27 -27.06 -0.98
N ILE A 230 -4.55 -26.48 0.18
CA ILE A 230 -4.59 -25.02 0.38
C ILE A 230 -3.23 -24.36 0.09
N PRO A 231 -2.10 -24.69 0.79
CA PRO A 231 -0.81 -24.08 0.50
C PRO A 231 -0.34 -24.31 -0.94
N VAL A 232 -0.56 -25.50 -1.48
CA VAL A 232 -0.15 -25.84 -2.86
C VAL A 232 -0.88 -24.98 -3.88
N SER A 233 -2.18 -24.75 -3.68
CA SER A 233 -2.98 -23.93 -4.59
C SER A 233 -2.62 -22.45 -4.50
N VAL A 234 -2.38 -21.94 -3.28
CA VAL A 234 -1.93 -20.54 -3.07
C VAL A 234 -0.55 -20.31 -3.69
N MET A 235 0.43 -21.20 -3.44
CA MET A 235 1.75 -21.12 -4.05
C MET A 235 1.69 -21.19 -5.57
N GLY A 236 0.85 -22.09 -6.09
CA GLY A 236 0.60 -22.16 -7.53
C GLY A 236 0.07 -20.83 -8.06
N THR A 237 -0.89 -20.21 -7.37
CA THR A 237 -1.49 -18.94 -7.79
C THR A 237 -0.43 -17.84 -7.92
N PHE A 238 0.51 -17.77 -6.97
CA PHE A 238 1.64 -16.85 -7.05
C PHE A 238 2.52 -17.12 -8.27
N LEU A 239 2.80 -18.39 -8.57
CA LEU A 239 3.56 -18.77 -9.75
C LEU A 239 2.85 -18.39 -11.06
N ALA A 240 1.53 -18.56 -11.12
CA ALA A 240 0.73 -18.16 -12.28
C ALA A 240 0.70 -16.64 -12.49
N LEU A 241 0.58 -15.86 -11.41
CA LEU A 241 0.68 -14.40 -11.49
C LEU A 241 2.06 -13.95 -11.97
N ALA A 242 3.12 -14.55 -11.43
CA ALA A 242 4.49 -14.28 -11.85
C ALA A 242 4.72 -14.66 -13.33
N ALA A 243 4.13 -15.76 -13.81
CA ALA A 243 4.20 -16.17 -15.21
C ALA A 243 3.47 -15.20 -16.17
N CYS A 244 2.55 -14.39 -15.65
CA CYS A 244 1.85 -13.34 -16.39
C CYS A 244 2.51 -11.95 -16.22
N ASP A 245 3.76 -11.90 -15.74
CA ASP A 245 4.50 -10.67 -15.44
C ASP A 245 3.76 -9.72 -14.48
N ARG A 246 2.93 -10.26 -13.59
CA ARG A 246 2.22 -9.49 -12.56
C ARG A 246 2.89 -9.64 -11.20
N THR A 247 3.14 -8.49 -10.58
CA THR A 247 3.63 -8.43 -9.20
C THR A 247 2.49 -8.61 -8.22
N LEU A 248 2.81 -9.12 -7.02
CA LEU A 248 1.88 -9.13 -5.91
C LEU A 248 1.67 -7.70 -5.37
N ASN A 249 0.45 -7.21 -5.46
CA ASN A 249 0.02 -5.94 -4.89
C ASN A 249 -1.21 -6.12 -3.99
N VAL A 250 -1.59 -5.07 -3.24
CA VAL A 250 -2.72 -5.11 -2.30
C VAL A 250 -4.03 -5.55 -2.97
N ILE A 251 -4.23 -5.14 -4.21
CA ILE A 251 -5.42 -5.42 -5.01
C ILE A 251 -5.48 -6.90 -5.41
N SER A 252 -4.37 -7.46 -5.92
CA SER A 252 -4.23 -8.88 -6.22
C SER A 252 -4.34 -9.76 -4.97
N LEU A 253 -3.83 -9.30 -3.82
CA LEU A 253 -3.97 -9.97 -2.52
C LEU A 253 -5.43 -10.06 -2.09
N ALA A 254 -6.21 -8.98 -2.28
CA ALA A 254 -7.66 -9.01 -2.05
C ALA A 254 -8.36 -10.03 -2.97
N GLY A 255 -7.95 -10.11 -4.24
CA GLY A 255 -8.42 -11.13 -5.18
C GLY A 255 -8.11 -12.55 -4.70
N ILE A 256 -6.91 -12.79 -4.17
CA ILE A 256 -6.52 -14.09 -3.60
C ILE A 256 -7.35 -14.40 -2.36
N ALA A 257 -7.51 -13.46 -1.43
CA ALA A 257 -8.36 -13.62 -0.24
C ALA A 257 -9.78 -14.05 -0.60
N PHE A 258 -10.38 -13.42 -1.61
CA PHE A 258 -11.68 -13.82 -2.12
C PHE A 258 -11.66 -15.21 -2.76
N ALA A 259 -10.60 -15.54 -3.49
CA ALA A 259 -10.44 -16.83 -4.14
C ALA A 259 -10.17 -18.00 -3.19
N VAL A 260 -9.73 -17.78 -1.93
CA VAL A 260 -9.42 -18.88 -0.98
C VAL A 260 -10.59 -19.83 -0.79
N GLY A 261 -11.83 -19.33 -0.72
CA GLY A 261 -13.01 -20.19 -0.65
C GLY A 261 -13.13 -21.09 -1.89
N MET A 262 -13.06 -20.48 -3.07
CA MET A 262 -13.18 -21.16 -4.36
C MET A 262 -12.00 -22.12 -4.66
N LEU A 263 -10.82 -21.85 -4.09
CA LEU A 263 -9.63 -22.71 -4.20
C LEU A 263 -9.89 -24.09 -3.57
N ILE A 264 -10.70 -24.15 -2.52
CA ILE A 264 -10.91 -25.37 -1.75
C ILE A 264 -12.07 -26.21 -2.32
N ASP A 265 -13.06 -25.57 -2.94
CA ASP A 265 -14.27 -26.23 -3.46
C ASP A 265 -13.96 -27.43 -4.36
N ASN A 266 -13.10 -27.25 -5.35
CA ASN A 266 -12.70 -28.32 -6.27
C ASN A 266 -12.01 -29.48 -5.53
N SER A 267 -11.19 -29.18 -4.54
CA SER A 267 -10.51 -30.20 -3.74
C SER A 267 -11.49 -30.98 -2.87
N VAL A 268 -12.50 -30.31 -2.31
CA VAL A 268 -13.55 -30.91 -1.49
C VAL A 268 -14.40 -31.86 -2.32
N VAL A 269 -14.88 -31.43 -3.48
CA VAL A 269 -15.75 -32.25 -4.35
C VAL A 269 -15.03 -33.53 -4.79
N VAL A 270 -13.76 -33.43 -5.19
CA VAL A 270 -12.97 -34.62 -5.55
C VAL A 270 -12.79 -35.53 -4.35
N LEU A 271 -12.36 -34.98 -3.21
CA LEU A 271 -12.10 -35.80 -2.03
C LEU A 271 -13.36 -36.47 -1.50
N GLU A 272 -14.50 -35.79 -1.51
CA GLU A 272 -15.79 -36.34 -1.09
C GLU A 272 -16.18 -37.52 -1.98
N ASN A 273 -16.07 -37.39 -3.30
CA ASN A 273 -16.39 -38.52 -4.18
C ASN A 273 -15.42 -39.70 -4.01
N ILE A 274 -14.12 -39.42 -3.82
CA ILE A 274 -13.14 -40.47 -3.47
C ILE A 274 -13.52 -41.15 -2.15
N PHE A 275 -13.95 -40.37 -1.16
CA PHE A 275 -14.36 -40.88 0.15
C PHE A 275 -15.60 -41.77 0.07
N VAL A 276 -16.58 -41.42 -0.78
CA VAL A 276 -17.75 -42.25 -1.05
C VAL A 276 -17.34 -43.60 -1.65
N HIS A 277 -16.48 -43.61 -2.67
CA HIS A 277 -16.00 -44.88 -3.26
C HIS A 277 -15.14 -45.71 -2.31
N TRP A 278 -14.38 -45.04 -1.45
CA TRP A 278 -13.55 -45.69 -0.43
C TRP A 278 -14.41 -46.32 0.68
N THR A 279 -15.45 -45.63 1.15
CA THR A 279 -16.41 -46.18 2.12
C THR A 279 -17.28 -47.27 1.53
N ALA A 280 -17.51 -47.29 0.21
CA ALA A 280 -18.12 -48.40 -0.52
C ALA A 280 -17.22 -49.66 -0.63
N GLY A 281 -16.02 -49.65 -0.02
CA GLY A 281 -15.16 -50.82 0.12
C GLY A 281 -14.05 -50.96 -0.93
N ARG A 282 -13.89 -49.98 -1.84
CA ARG A 282 -12.82 -50.00 -2.85
C ARG A 282 -11.45 -49.72 -2.24
N SER A 283 -10.39 -50.18 -2.90
CA SER A 283 -9.03 -49.86 -2.48
C SER A 283 -8.76 -48.34 -2.59
N PRO A 284 -7.91 -47.73 -1.75
CA PRO A 284 -7.62 -46.29 -1.80
C PRO A 284 -7.22 -45.78 -3.19
N ARG A 285 -6.43 -46.56 -3.92
CA ARG A 285 -5.98 -46.21 -5.27
C ARG A 285 -7.11 -46.28 -6.30
N GLU A 286 -7.96 -47.29 -6.20
CA GLU A 286 -9.10 -47.45 -7.10
C GLU A 286 -10.18 -46.39 -6.82
N ALA A 287 -10.47 -46.13 -5.55
CA ALA A 287 -11.36 -45.07 -5.13
C ALA A 287 -10.88 -43.69 -5.60
N ALA A 288 -9.57 -43.42 -5.53
CA ALA A 288 -8.97 -42.19 -6.05
C ALA A 288 -9.21 -42.03 -7.56
N VAL A 289 -8.92 -43.06 -8.35
CA VAL A 289 -9.06 -43.00 -9.81
C VAL A 289 -10.54 -42.89 -10.23
N THR A 290 -11.43 -43.73 -9.68
CA THR A 290 -12.84 -43.68 -10.07
C THR A 290 -13.52 -42.42 -9.56
N GLY A 291 -13.26 -42.04 -8.30
CA GLY A 291 -13.84 -40.86 -7.67
C GLY A 291 -13.52 -39.59 -8.45
N THR A 292 -12.25 -39.38 -8.81
CA THR A 292 -11.85 -38.22 -9.62
C THR A 292 -12.44 -38.25 -11.03
N ARG A 293 -12.46 -39.42 -11.69
CA ARG A 293 -12.93 -39.54 -13.08
C ARG A 293 -14.41 -39.22 -13.24
N GLU A 294 -15.24 -39.55 -12.26
CA GLU A 294 -16.68 -39.27 -12.29
C GLU A 294 -16.99 -37.77 -12.20
N VAL A 295 -16.26 -37.02 -11.35
CA VAL A 295 -16.52 -35.59 -11.13
C VAL A 295 -15.73 -34.66 -12.05
N TRP A 296 -14.74 -35.19 -12.79
CA TRP A 296 -13.83 -34.39 -13.62
C TRP A 296 -14.55 -33.43 -14.57
N GLY A 297 -15.58 -33.90 -15.28
CA GLY A 297 -16.34 -33.08 -16.22
C GLY A 297 -17.10 -31.94 -15.54
N ALA A 298 -17.70 -32.19 -14.38
CA ALA A 298 -18.43 -31.18 -13.61
C ALA A 298 -17.49 -30.11 -13.06
N ILE A 299 -16.34 -30.51 -12.53
CA ILE A 299 -15.32 -29.60 -12.00
C ILE A 299 -14.72 -28.74 -13.10
N LEU A 300 -14.42 -29.32 -14.27
CA LEU A 300 -13.93 -28.57 -15.42
C LEU A 300 -14.95 -27.53 -15.89
N ALA A 301 -16.22 -27.92 -16.02
CA ALA A 301 -17.28 -27.00 -16.41
C ALA A 301 -17.43 -25.86 -15.39
N SER A 302 -17.48 -26.16 -14.10
CA SER A 302 -17.59 -25.17 -13.02
C SER A 302 -16.40 -24.20 -12.97
N THR A 303 -15.18 -24.73 -13.13
CA THR A 303 -13.95 -23.93 -13.17
C THR A 303 -13.95 -22.99 -14.37
N LEU A 304 -14.29 -23.49 -15.57
CA LEU A 304 -14.38 -22.67 -16.77
C LEU A 304 -15.46 -21.59 -16.67
N THR A 305 -16.61 -21.89 -16.07
CA THR A 305 -17.64 -20.86 -15.85
C THR A 305 -17.16 -19.77 -14.89
N ASN A 306 -16.43 -20.14 -13.82
CA ASN A 306 -15.86 -19.16 -12.91
C ASN A 306 -14.85 -18.26 -13.63
N VAL A 307 -13.93 -18.84 -14.42
CA VAL A 307 -12.98 -18.06 -15.23
C VAL A 307 -13.71 -17.18 -16.25
N ALA A 308 -14.73 -17.69 -16.92
CA ALA A 308 -15.49 -16.96 -17.94
C ALA A 308 -16.23 -15.73 -17.37
N VAL A 309 -16.64 -15.75 -16.11
CA VAL A 309 -17.26 -14.59 -15.44
C VAL A 309 -16.26 -13.46 -15.20
N PHE A 310 -15.00 -13.77 -14.91
CA PHE A 310 -13.95 -12.77 -14.66
C PHE A 310 -13.19 -12.34 -15.93
N LEU A 311 -13.23 -13.13 -16.99
CA LEU A 311 -12.54 -12.84 -18.24
C LEU A 311 -12.88 -11.47 -18.86
N PRO A 312 -14.15 -10.99 -18.88
CA PRO A 312 -14.49 -9.67 -19.41
C PRO A 312 -13.79 -8.51 -18.71
N VAL A 313 -13.47 -8.66 -17.42
CA VAL A 313 -12.83 -7.61 -16.60
C VAL A 313 -11.42 -7.30 -17.11
N LEU A 314 -10.72 -8.28 -17.69
CA LEU A 314 -9.39 -8.10 -18.26
C LEU A 314 -9.37 -7.20 -19.51
N PHE A 315 -10.53 -7.02 -20.16
CA PHE A 315 -10.68 -6.17 -21.35
C PHE A 315 -11.17 -4.76 -21.02
N VAL A 316 -11.40 -4.45 -19.74
CA VAL A 316 -11.74 -3.08 -19.31
C VAL A 316 -10.49 -2.21 -19.43
N GLU A 317 -10.61 -1.08 -20.13
CA GLU A 317 -9.51 -0.12 -20.30
C GLU A 317 -9.52 0.96 -19.21
N GLY A 318 -8.39 1.69 -19.09
CA GLY A 318 -8.20 2.77 -18.12
C GLY A 318 -7.72 2.30 -16.75
N GLU A 319 -7.65 3.23 -15.80
CA GLU A 319 -7.14 2.97 -14.44
C GLU A 319 -7.96 1.92 -13.69
N VAL A 320 -9.29 1.96 -13.87
CA VAL A 320 -10.24 0.99 -13.32
C VAL A 320 -9.95 -0.42 -13.84
N GLY A 321 -9.70 -0.55 -15.14
CA GLY A 321 -9.35 -1.82 -15.77
C GLY A 321 -8.03 -2.39 -15.27
N GLN A 322 -7.03 -1.55 -14.99
CA GLN A 322 -5.77 -1.99 -14.39
C GLN A 322 -5.99 -2.55 -12.98
N LEU A 323 -6.78 -1.86 -12.16
CA LEU A 323 -7.09 -2.28 -10.79
C LEU A 323 -7.91 -3.57 -10.75
N PHE A 324 -9.04 -3.62 -11.45
CA PHE A 324 -9.89 -4.82 -11.46
C PHE A 324 -9.28 -5.98 -12.26
N GLY A 325 -8.41 -5.69 -13.23
CA GLY A 325 -7.69 -6.70 -14.00
C GLY A 325 -6.79 -7.57 -13.12
N ASP A 326 -6.07 -6.98 -12.17
CA ASP A 326 -5.23 -7.73 -11.24
C ASP A 326 -6.05 -8.63 -10.30
N ILE A 327 -7.22 -8.18 -9.84
CA ILE A 327 -8.17 -9.01 -9.06
C ILE A 327 -8.67 -10.18 -9.91
N ALA A 328 -9.15 -9.89 -11.11
CA ALA A 328 -9.71 -10.89 -12.02
C ALA A 328 -8.68 -11.96 -12.40
N LEU A 329 -7.45 -11.55 -12.70
CA LEU A 329 -6.36 -12.46 -13.00
C LEU A 329 -5.99 -13.32 -11.79
N ALA A 330 -5.92 -12.74 -10.59
CA ALA A 330 -5.63 -13.49 -9.36
C ALA A 330 -6.70 -14.56 -9.10
N ILE A 331 -7.98 -14.23 -9.25
CA ILE A 331 -9.08 -15.19 -9.07
C ILE A 331 -9.05 -16.25 -10.16
N ALA A 332 -8.90 -15.86 -11.43
CA ALA A 332 -8.87 -16.81 -12.55
C ALA A 332 -7.66 -17.76 -12.45
N ALA A 333 -6.50 -17.27 -12.04
CA ALA A 333 -5.31 -18.08 -11.79
C ALA A 333 -5.52 -19.04 -10.61
N ALA A 334 -6.10 -18.55 -9.51
CA ALA A 334 -6.40 -19.37 -8.35
C ALA A 334 -7.35 -20.53 -8.66
N VAL A 335 -8.49 -20.22 -9.31
CA VAL A 335 -9.48 -21.22 -9.70
C VAL A 335 -8.94 -22.14 -10.80
N GLY A 336 -8.20 -21.58 -11.77
CA GLY A 336 -7.56 -22.35 -12.83
C GLY A 336 -6.47 -23.30 -12.33
N LEU A 337 -5.81 -23.00 -11.21
CA LEU A 337 -4.87 -23.93 -10.58
C LEU A 337 -5.54 -24.89 -9.60
N SER A 338 -6.67 -24.52 -9.00
CA SER A 338 -7.38 -25.41 -8.08
C SER A 338 -7.85 -26.70 -8.77
N ILE A 339 -8.18 -26.66 -10.06
CA ILE A 339 -8.49 -27.88 -10.85
C ILE A 339 -7.27 -28.79 -11.06
N LEU A 340 -6.07 -28.22 -11.24
CA LEU A 340 -4.84 -29.03 -11.33
C LEU A 340 -4.54 -29.68 -9.98
N VAL A 341 -4.69 -28.93 -8.89
CA VAL A 341 -4.47 -29.44 -7.54
C VAL A 341 -5.51 -30.51 -7.19
N SER A 342 -6.79 -30.30 -7.50
CA SER A 342 -7.84 -31.29 -7.24
C SER A 342 -7.73 -32.54 -8.12
N GLY A 343 -7.21 -32.41 -9.33
CA GLY A 343 -6.99 -33.54 -10.25
C GLY A 343 -5.73 -34.35 -9.98
N LEU A 344 -4.67 -33.71 -9.47
CA LEU A 344 -3.35 -34.35 -9.31
C LEU A 344 -2.97 -34.58 -7.85
N VAL A 345 -3.05 -33.54 -7.03
CA VAL A 345 -2.54 -33.58 -5.65
C VAL A 345 -3.51 -34.31 -4.74
N VAL A 346 -4.80 -33.97 -4.79
CA VAL A 346 -5.83 -34.59 -3.93
C VAL A 346 -5.95 -36.10 -4.13
N PRO A 347 -6.02 -36.64 -5.37
CA PRO A 347 -6.20 -38.08 -5.56
C PRO A 347 -4.92 -38.86 -5.21
N THR A 348 -3.75 -38.28 -5.48
CA THR A 348 -2.46 -38.87 -5.10
C THR A 348 -2.31 -38.92 -3.58
N ALA A 349 -2.63 -37.83 -2.88
CA ALA A 349 -2.62 -37.77 -1.43
C ALA A 349 -3.65 -38.73 -0.82
N ALA A 350 -4.85 -38.83 -1.39
CA ALA A 350 -5.87 -39.77 -0.96
C ALA A 350 -5.42 -41.23 -1.13
N ALA A 351 -4.81 -41.59 -2.27
CA ALA A 351 -4.30 -42.94 -2.51
C ALA A 351 -3.19 -43.35 -1.53
N LEU A 352 -2.39 -42.40 -1.03
CA LEU A 352 -1.28 -42.64 -0.10
C LEU A 352 -1.72 -42.61 1.37
N LEU A 353 -2.61 -41.70 1.75
CA LEU A 353 -2.97 -41.44 3.16
C LEU A 353 -4.21 -42.22 3.62
N LEU A 354 -5.13 -42.58 2.73
CA LEU A 354 -6.27 -43.42 3.09
C LEU A 354 -5.83 -44.88 3.26
N GLN A 355 -6.24 -45.53 4.35
CA GLN A 355 -5.84 -46.91 4.66
C GLN A 355 -6.97 -47.89 4.38
N SER A 356 -6.67 -48.98 3.68
CA SER A 356 -7.64 -50.03 3.31
C SER A 356 -8.30 -50.73 4.50
N ARG A 357 -7.66 -50.73 5.69
CA ARG A 357 -8.23 -51.35 6.91
C ARG A 357 -9.48 -50.62 7.42
N HIS A 358 -9.61 -49.32 7.18
CA HIS A 358 -10.77 -48.54 7.64
C HIS A 358 -11.95 -48.58 6.66
N ALA A 359 -11.73 -48.98 5.39
CA ALA A 359 -12.79 -49.15 4.41
C ALA A 359 -13.79 -50.25 4.82
N ARG A 360 -13.31 -51.37 5.40
CA ARG A 360 -14.19 -52.45 5.92
C ARG A 360 -14.97 -52.09 7.17
N ALA A 361 -14.49 -51.13 7.97
CA ALA A 361 -15.19 -50.66 9.17
C ALA A 361 -16.21 -49.55 8.86
N ALA A 362 -15.96 -48.75 7.82
CA ALA A 362 -16.91 -47.73 7.34
C ALA A 362 -18.01 -48.33 6.44
N ALA A 363 -17.69 -49.34 5.61
CA ALA A 363 -18.67 -50.03 4.77
C ALA A 363 -19.79 -50.67 5.62
N THR A 364 -19.46 -51.29 6.76
CA THR A 364 -20.45 -51.88 7.69
C THR A 364 -21.43 -50.86 8.27
N VAL A 365 -21.08 -49.57 8.29
CA VAL A 365 -21.95 -48.49 8.80
C VAL A 365 -22.89 -47.96 7.71
N VAL A 366 -22.55 -48.10 6.43
CA VAL A 366 -23.29 -47.51 5.30
C VAL A 366 -24.16 -48.54 4.55
N THR A 367 -23.74 -49.80 4.40
CA THR A 367 -24.47 -50.79 3.58
C THR A 367 -25.56 -51.58 4.30
N GLY A 368 -25.73 -51.44 5.62
CA GLY A 368 -26.89 -52.00 6.33
C GLY A 368 -27.06 -53.53 6.24
N GLU A 369 -26.07 -54.28 5.75
CA GLU A 369 -26.06 -55.73 5.86
C GLU A 369 -25.44 -56.13 7.20
N ASN A 370 -26.35 -56.40 8.14
CA ASN A 370 -26.07 -56.94 9.46
C ASN A 370 -25.34 -58.29 9.34
N VAL A 371 -24.03 -58.30 9.56
CA VAL A 371 -23.35 -59.48 10.06
C VAL A 371 -23.46 -59.46 11.58
N ALA A 372 -24.03 -60.53 12.11
CA ALA A 372 -24.54 -60.67 13.46
C ALA A 372 -23.57 -60.24 14.57
N GLY A 373 -24.12 -59.54 15.58
CA GLY A 373 -23.57 -59.48 16.93
C GLY A 373 -22.58 -58.35 17.20
N ASP A 374 -23.04 -57.10 17.19
CA ASP A 374 -22.79 -56.16 18.29
C ASP A 374 -23.57 -54.87 18.08
N THR A 375 -23.95 -54.25 19.19
CA THR A 375 -24.86 -53.11 19.28
C THR A 375 -24.56 -51.98 18.29
N VAL A 376 -25.54 -51.69 17.43
CA VAL A 376 -25.64 -50.48 16.59
C VAL A 376 -25.22 -49.26 17.41
N PRO A 377 -24.16 -48.49 17.02
CA PRO A 377 -23.88 -47.23 17.68
C PRO A 377 -25.05 -46.30 17.40
N ARG A 378 -25.73 -45.88 18.47
CA ARG A 378 -26.83 -44.91 18.47
C ARG A 378 -26.58 -43.82 17.42
N GLY A 379 -27.45 -43.76 16.41
CA GLY A 379 -27.39 -42.77 15.33
C GLY A 379 -27.16 -41.37 15.91
N ASP A 380 -25.96 -40.86 15.63
CA ASP A 380 -25.42 -39.63 16.18
C ASP A 380 -26.33 -38.44 15.82
N ILE A 381 -26.41 -37.41 16.65
CA ILE A 381 -27.35 -36.27 16.48
C ILE A 381 -27.24 -35.69 15.06
N LEU A 382 -26.02 -35.61 14.53
CA LEU A 382 -25.73 -35.17 13.17
C LEU A 382 -26.37 -36.02 12.07
N THR A 383 -26.40 -37.34 12.22
CA THR A 383 -27.01 -38.24 11.22
C THR A 383 -28.53 -38.08 11.18
N ARG A 384 -29.16 -37.87 12.36
CA ARG A 384 -30.60 -37.61 12.46
C ARG A 384 -30.96 -36.23 11.90
N PHE A 385 -30.12 -35.23 12.18
CA PHE A 385 -30.26 -33.89 11.64
C PHE A 385 -30.13 -33.90 10.11
N GLY A 386 -29.08 -34.52 9.57
CA GLY A 386 -28.87 -34.67 8.14
C GLY A 386 -30.04 -35.38 7.44
N ALA A 387 -30.54 -36.48 8.01
CA ALA A 387 -31.70 -37.19 7.46
C ALA A 387 -33.02 -36.39 7.56
N ALA A 388 -33.21 -35.59 8.61
CA ALA A 388 -34.35 -34.69 8.73
C ALA A 388 -34.27 -33.56 7.69
N PHE A 389 -33.12 -32.92 7.56
CA PHE A 389 -32.84 -31.88 6.57
C PHE A 389 -33.06 -32.40 5.14
N MET A 390 -32.50 -33.55 4.79
CA MET A 390 -32.70 -34.17 3.48
C MET A 390 -34.17 -34.45 3.18
N ARG A 391 -34.96 -34.92 4.17
CA ARG A 391 -36.41 -35.14 3.99
C ARG A 391 -37.15 -33.84 3.72
N VAL A 392 -36.77 -32.76 4.39
CA VAL A 392 -37.36 -31.43 4.16
C VAL A 392 -37.01 -30.92 2.76
N VAL A 393 -35.74 -30.96 2.38
CA VAL A 393 -35.27 -30.51 1.06
C VAL A 393 -35.93 -31.31 -0.06
N ILE A 394 -35.92 -32.64 0.01
CA ILE A 394 -36.58 -33.51 -0.98
C ILE A 394 -38.10 -33.27 -0.98
N GLY A 395 -38.70 -33.02 0.18
CA GLY A 395 -40.12 -32.70 0.30
C GLY A 395 -40.49 -31.41 -0.44
N ILE A 396 -39.67 -30.36 -0.26
CA ILE A 396 -39.82 -29.08 -0.96
C ILE A 396 -39.61 -29.28 -2.47
N ASP A 397 -38.55 -29.97 -2.87
CA ASP A 397 -38.24 -30.21 -4.29
C ASP A 397 -39.37 -30.99 -4.98
N ARG A 398 -39.87 -32.08 -4.37
CA ARG A 398 -41.04 -32.80 -4.88
C ARG A 398 -42.29 -31.92 -4.95
N PHE A 399 -42.50 -31.05 -3.97
CA PHE A 399 -43.66 -30.15 -3.96
C PHE A 399 -43.61 -29.13 -5.12
N LEU A 400 -42.42 -28.57 -5.36
CA LEU A 400 -42.15 -27.62 -6.43
C LEU A 400 -42.21 -28.28 -7.82
N LEU A 401 -41.65 -29.48 -7.95
CA LEU A 401 -41.62 -30.24 -9.19
C LEU A 401 -42.95 -30.93 -9.54
N ALA A 402 -43.91 -31.01 -8.60
CA ALA A 402 -45.20 -31.67 -8.82
C ALA A 402 -46.10 -31.02 -9.90
N GLY A 403 -45.78 -29.82 -10.39
CA GLY A 403 -46.53 -29.24 -11.49
C GLY A 403 -45.86 -28.02 -12.12
N VAL A 404 -46.00 -27.87 -13.44
CA VAL A 404 -45.41 -26.79 -14.24
C VAL A 404 -45.79 -25.41 -13.70
N TRP A 405 -47.05 -25.21 -13.28
CA TRP A 405 -47.50 -23.94 -12.67
C TRP A 405 -46.79 -23.61 -11.36
N ARG A 406 -46.42 -24.62 -10.56
CA ARG A 406 -45.65 -24.41 -9.32
C ARG A 406 -44.20 -24.06 -9.61
N GLN A 407 -43.59 -24.72 -10.60
CA GLN A 407 -42.24 -24.40 -11.08
C GLN A 407 -42.16 -22.96 -11.61
N VAL A 408 -43.14 -22.55 -12.43
CA VAL A 408 -43.22 -21.19 -12.96
C VAL A 408 -43.49 -20.19 -11.84
N ALA A 409 -44.44 -20.45 -10.95
CA ALA A 409 -44.73 -19.57 -9.83
C ALA A 409 -43.53 -19.39 -8.89
N ALA A 410 -42.82 -20.46 -8.57
CA ALA A 410 -41.62 -20.41 -7.74
C ALA A 410 -40.47 -19.66 -8.44
N SER A 411 -40.24 -19.90 -9.73
CA SER A 411 -39.22 -19.20 -10.50
C SER A 411 -39.52 -17.70 -10.59
N THR A 412 -40.76 -17.33 -10.90
CA THR A 412 -41.21 -15.93 -10.94
C THR A 412 -41.12 -15.27 -9.56
N LEU A 413 -41.47 -15.99 -8.50
CA LEU A 413 -41.35 -15.50 -7.13
C LEU A 413 -39.89 -15.26 -6.75
N MET A 414 -38.98 -16.18 -7.07
CA MET A 414 -37.56 -16.03 -6.78
C MET A 414 -36.94 -14.87 -7.57
N VAL A 415 -37.24 -14.77 -8.86
CA VAL A 415 -36.77 -13.65 -9.70
C VAL A 415 -37.36 -12.33 -9.22
N GLY A 416 -38.64 -12.30 -8.86
CA GLY A 416 -39.32 -11.12 -8.32
C GLY A 416 -38.74 -10.68 -6.97
N LEU A 417 -38.46 -11.62 -6.06
CA LEU A 417 -37.78 -11.35 -4.79
C LEU A 417 -36.36 -10.83 -5.01
N ALA A 418 -35.60 -11.43 -5.92
CA ALA A 418 -34.25 -10.98 -6.25
C ALA A 418 -34.25 -9.56 -6.85
N ALA A 419 -35.18 -9.26 -7.75
CA ALA A 419 -35.34 -7.93 -8.34
C ALA A 419 -35.79 -6.90 -7.30
N LEU A 420 -36.73 -7.26 -6.42
CA LEU A 420 -37.19 -6.40 -5.34
C LEU A 420 -36.05 -6.13 -4.33
N ALA A 421 -35.31 -7.17 -3.94
CA ALA A 421 -34.16 -7.02 -3.06
C ALA A 421 -33.08 -6.14 -3.70
N THR A 422 -32.80 -6.34 -4.99
CA THR A 422 -31.87 -5.48 -5.76
C THR A 422 -32.35 -4.04 -5.78
N TRP A 423 -33.65 -3.79 -5.97
CA TRP A 423 -34.21 -2.45 -5.98
C TRP A 423 -34.16 -1.76 -4.60
N ILE A 424 -34.45 -2.51 -3.53
CA ILE A 424 -34.42 -2.00 -2.15
C ILE A 424 -32.98 -1.75 -1.68
N LEU A 425 -32.05 -2.63 -2.06
CA LEU A 425 -30.66 -2.62 -1.58
C LEU A 425 -29.69 -1.96 -2.57
N MET A 426 -30.17 -1.37 -3.67
CA MET A 426 -29.31 -0.73 -4.66
C MET A 426 -28.50 0.38 -3.99
N PRO A 427 -27.17 0.23 -3.86
CA PRO A 427 -26.35 1.28 -3.29
C PRO A 427 -26.26 2.45 -4.27
N LYS A 428 -25.88 3.61 -3.76
CA LYS A 428 -25.57 4.76 -4.63
C LYS A 428 -24.40 4.40 -5.53
N VAL A 429 -24.45 4.85 -6.78
CA VAL A 429 -23.37 4.63 -7.74
C VAL A 429 -22.17 5.48 -7.31
N GLU A 430 -21.13 4.82 -6.82
CA GLU A 430 -19.85 5.43 -6.46
C GLU A 430 -18.74 4.82 -7.33
N TYR A 431 -17.73 5.64 -7.66
CA TYR A 431 -16.66 5.24 -8.57
C TYR A 431 -15.72 4.19 -7.95
N LEU A 432 -15.31 4.41 -6.70
CA LEU A 432 -14.50 3.48 -5.90
C LEU A 432 -14.90 3.62 -4.42
N PRO A 433 -14.83 2.54 -3.62
CA PRO A 433 -15.03 2.65 -2.18
C PRO A 433 -13.93 3.50 -1.56
N GLU A 434 -14.26 4.27 -0.54
CA GLU A 434 -13.27 5.02 0.22
C GLU A 434 -12.35 4.04 0.94
N GLY A 435 -11.05 4.13 0.66
CA GLY A 435 -10.04 3.32 1.33
C GLY A 435 -9.91 3.75 2.79
N ASN A 436 -10.08 2.83 3.73
CA ASN A 436 -9.87 3.12 5.15
C ASN A 436 -8.37 3.28 5.43
N ARG A 437 -7.89 4.53 5.46
CA ARG A 437 -6.54 4.90 5.89
C ARG A 437 -6.66 5.71 7.16
N ASN A 438 -5.77 5.46 8.12
CA ASN A 438 -5.64 6.32 9.31
C ASN A 438 -4.86 7.60 8.98
N LEU A 439 -5.29 8.30 7.93
CA LEU A 439 -4.71 9.53 7.41
C LEU A 439 -5.82 10.35 6.77
N VAL A 440 -5.98 11.59 7.21
CA VAL A 440 -6.90 12.55 6.62
C VAL A 440 -6.09 13.71 6.11
N PHE A 441 -6.22 14.04 4.82
CA PHE A 441 -5.59 15.23 4.28
C PHE A 441 -6.62 16.19 3.71
N GLY A 442 -6.32 17.47 3.81
CA GLY A 442 -7.13 18.56 3.28
C GLY A 442 -6.28 19.47 2.39
N ILE A 443 -6.87 20.02 1.34
CA ILE A 443 -6.23 21.03 0.51
C ILE A 443 -7.10 22.27 0.55
N LEU A 444 -6.59 23.34 1.16
CA LEU A 444 -7.21 24.66 1.12
C LEU A 444 -6.73 25.39 -0.12
N LEU A 445 -7.68 25.77 -0.98
CA LEU A 445 -7.45 26.51 -2.21
C LEU A 445 -8.04 27.92 -2.07
N PRO A 446 -7.26 28.92 -1.65
CA PRO A 446 -7.72 30.30 -1.58
C PRO A 446 -7.85 30.92 -2.98
N PRO A 447 -8.56 32.06 -3.10
CA PRO A 447 -8.60 32.84 -4.32
C PRO A 447 -7.19 33.24 -4.82
N PRO A 448 -7.00 33.45 -6.14
CA PRO A 448 -5.75 33.99 -6.67
C PRO A 448 -5.32 35.29 -5.97
N GLY A 449 -4.01 35.47 -5.78
CA GLY A 449 -3.41 36.73 -5.30
C GLY A 449 -2.96 36.74 -3.85
N TYR A 450 -3.25 35.67 -3.10
CA TYR A 450 -2.81 35.51 -1.71
C TYR A 450 -1.29 35.29 -1.65
N ASN A 451 -0.62 35.94 -0.71
CA ASN A 451 0.80 35.75 -0.44
C ASN A 451 1.00 34.60 0.57
N LEU A 452 2.26 34.19 0.75
CA LEU A 452 2.59 33.07 1.64
C LEU A 452 2.22 33.33 3.11
N ASP A 453 2.31 34.59 3.57
CA ASP A 453 1.96 34.96 4.94
C ASP A 453 0.45 34.77 5.22
N GLU A 454 -0.40 35.06 4.24
CA GLU A 454 -1.84 34.82 4.37
C GLU A 454 -2.16 33.32 4.29
N LEU A 455 -1.44 32.56 3.46
CA LEU A 455 -1.55 31.08 3.45
C LEU A 455 -1.15 30.49 4.81
N LEU A 456 -0.08 30.99 5.42
CA LEU A 456 0.35 30.61 6.75
C LEU A 456 -0.75 30.87 7.78
N ARG A 457 -1.33 32.07 7.77
CA ARG A 457 -2.42 32.45 8.66
C ARG A 457 -3.65 31.55 8.52
N MET A 458 -3.97 31.10 7.30
CA MET A 458 -5.05 30.14 7.07
C MET A 458 -4.72 28.77 7.68
N GLY A 459 -3.47 28.31 7.56
CA GLY A 459 -3.00 27.08 8.19
C GLY A 459 -3.05 27.17 9.71
N ASP A 460 -2.57 28.28 10.28
CA ASP A 460 -2.59 28.54 11.73
C ASP A 460 -4.02 28.52 12.29
N LEU A 461 -5.01 29.05 11.55
CA LEU A 461 -6.42 29.00 11.95
C LEU A 461 -6.96 27.56 12.04
N VAL A 462 -6.53 26.68 11.13
CA VAL A 462 -6.91 25.26 11.19
C VAL A 462 -6.18 24.58 12.33
N GLU A 463 -4.89 24.87 12.49
CA GLU A 463 -4.06 24.31 13.55
C GLU A 463 -4.61 24.66 14.94
N GLU A 464 -5.00 25.92 15.17
CA GLU A 464 -5.61 26.40 16.41
C GLU A 464 -6.92 25.66 16.75
N ARG A 465 -7.71 25.28 15.74
CA ARG A 465 -8.95 24.53 15.96
C ARG A 465 -8.71 23.06 16.24
N LEU A 466 -7.64 22.50 15.68
CA LEU A 466 -7.31 21.09 15.83
C LEU A 466 -6.45 20.79 17.07
N ILE A 467 -5.89 21.81 17.73
CA ILE A 467 -5.07 21.66 18.95
C ILE A 467 -5.73 20.81 20.03
N ARG A 468 -7.06 20.92 20.18
CA ARG A 468 -7.85 20.13 21.14
C ARG A 468 -7.81 18.61 20.90
N TYR A 469 -7.40 18.16 19.72
CA TYR A 469 -7.35 16.74 19.36
C TYR A 469 -5.96 16.13 19.46
N TRP A 470 -4.89 16.91 19.51
CA TRP A 470 -3.53 16.39 19.72
C TRP A 470 -2.90 16.80 21.06
N ASP A 471 -3.39 17.88 21.68
CA ASP A 471 -2.90 18.38 22.97
C ASP A 471 -3.71 17.81 24.14
N VAL A 472 -4.01 16.50 24.09
CA VAL A 472 -4.76 15.76 25.11
C VAL A 472 -4.10 14.39 25.34
N ASP A 473 -3.97 13.99 26.61
CA ASP A 473 -3.39 12.69 26.96
C ASP A 473 -4.43 11.55 26.82
N PRO A 474 -4.10 10.43 26.14
CA PRO A 474 -5.01 9.30 25.96
C PRO A 474 -5.42 8.69 27.30
N GLY A 475 -6.71 8.39 27.46
CA GLY A 475 -7.26 7.77 28.67
C GLY A 475 -7.67 8.74 29.79
N THR A 476 -7.53 10.04 29.56
CA THR A 476 -8.14 11.06 30.43
C THR A 476 -9.65 11.18 30.19
N PRO A 477 -10.45 11.68 31.15
CA PRO A 477 -11.86 11.98 30.93
C PRO A 477 -12.08 13.01 29.81
N GLU A 478 -11.10 13.90 29.61
CA GLU A 478 -11.06 14.90 28.54
C GLU A 478 -10.94 14.24 27.17
N ALA A 479 -10.05 13.25 27.00
CA ALA A 479 -9.95 12.44 25.79
C ALA A 479 -11.26 11.72 25.44
N ALA A 480 -11.97 11.20 26.45
CA ALA A 480 -13.25 10.50 26.26
C ALA A 480 -14.42 11.44 25.91
N SER A 481 -14.26 12.75 26.16
CA SER A 481 -15.26 13.79 25.87
C SER A 481 -15.13 14.41 24.47
N LEU A 482 -14.08 14.05 23.73
CA LEU A 482 -13.86 14.54 22.37
C LEU A 482 -14.91 13.96 21.41
N ASP A 483 -15.31 14.81 20.45
CA ASP A 483 -16.24 14.48 19.37
C ASP A 483 -15.57 13.71 18.21
N ALA A 484 -14.24 13.58 18.23
CA ALA A 484 -13.45 12.88 17.22
C ALA A 484 -12.22 12.18 17.84
N PRO A 485 -11.59 11.22 17.12
CA PRO A 485 -10.39 10.54 17.59
C PRO A 485 -9.23 11.52 17.84
N ILE A 486 -8.34 11.15 18.76
CA ILE A 486 -7.09 11.87 19.02
C ILE A 486 -6.19 11.79 17.78
N LEU A 487 -5.59 12.92 17.41
CA LEU A 487 -4.66 13.01 16.29
C LEU A 487 -3.25 12.60 16.75
N ALA A 488 -2.71 11.55 16.12
CA ALA A 488 -1.35 11.08 16.39
C ALA A 488 -0.28 11.97 15.75
N ASP A 489 -0.59 12.57 14.60
CA ASP A 489 0.24 13.56 13.91
C ASP A 489 -0.68 14.64 13.32
N CYS A 490 -0.17 15.87 13.23
CA CYS A 490 -0.82 16.94 12.48
C CYS A 490 0.22 17.91 11.95
N PHE A 491 0.17 18.14 10.65
CA PHE A 491 1.02 19.11 9.98
C PHE A 491 0.27 19.85 8.89
N PHE A 492 0.81 21.01 8.51
CA PHE A 492 0.41 21.66 7.28
C PHE A 492 1.60 22.22 6.53
N VAL A 493 1.43 22.30 5.22
CA VAL A 493 2.41 22.81 4.26
C VAL A 493 1.74 23.90 3.44
N ALA A 494 2.13 25.14 3.66
CA ALA A 494 1.77 26.27 2.81
C ALA A 494 2.79 26.36 1.67
N ARG A 495 2.41 26.04 0.43
CA ARG A 495 3.31 26.08 -0.73
C ARG A 495 2.57 26.52 -1.98
N GLY A 496 3.19 27.40 -2.76
CA GLY A 496 2.63 27.87 -4.02
C GLY A 496 1.29 28.59 -3.84
N ARG A 497 0.17 27.92 -4.10
CA ARG A 497 -1.19 28.49 -4.09
C ARG A 497 -2.17 27.72 -3.22
N SER A 498 -1.68 26.84 -2.36
CA SER A 498 -2.53 25.98 -1.54
C SER A 498 -1.90 25.76 -0.16
N VAL A 499 -2.75 25.46 0.82
CA VAL A 499 -2.33 24.90 2.10
C VAL A 499 -2.73 23.43 2.11
N PHE A 500 -1.74 22.54 2.12
CA PHE A 500 -1.96 21.11 2.33
C PHE A 500 -1.93 20.83 3.83
N ILE A 501 -2.91 20.10 4.34
CA ILE A 501 -3.05 19.74 5.74
C ILE A 501 -3.12 18.22 5.81
N GLY A 502 -2.46 17.59 6.78
CA GLY A 502 -2.39 16.15 6.90
C GLY A 502 -2.24 15.66 8.33
#